data_AF-A0A6C0IDQ3-F1
#
_entry.id   AF-A0A6C0IDQ3-F1
#
_cell.length_a   1.000
_cell.length_b   1.000
_cell.length_c   1.000
_cell.angle_alpha   90.00
_cell.angle_beta   90.00
_cell.angle_gamma   90.00
#
_symmetry.space_group_name_H-M   'P 1'
#
loop_
_entity.id
_entity.type
_entity.pdbx_description
1 polymer ?
#
loop_
_entity_poly.entity_id
_entity_poly.type
_entity_poly.pdbx_seq_one_letter_code
_entity_poly.pdbx_strand_id
1 'polypeptide(L)' 'MKQHTEDYKQSAVKYYLEHNEDLRDTCEIFKCKFQSLARWVKTYKNQKGNLNRKTRKNHN' A
#
# COMPACT_ATOMS: atom_id res chain seq x y z
N MET A 1 10.21 -12.17 8.02
CA MET A 1 9.46 -10.99 7.55
C MET A 1 8.01 -11.40 7.30
N LYS A 2 7.04 -10.96 8.11
CA LYS A 2 5.61 -11.17 7.82
C LYS A 2 5.25 -10.41 6.56
N GLN A 3 4.75 -11.12 5.55
CA GLN A 3 4.21 -10.49 4.34
C GLN A 3 2.78 -10.05 4.64
N HIS A 4 2.49 -8.76 4.47
CA HIS A 4 1.11 -8.29 4.51
C HIS A 4 0.39 -8.76 3.24
N THR A 5 -0.81 -9.32 3.42
CA THR A 5 -1.75 -9.68 2.35
C THR A 5 -2.13 -8.45 1.52
N GLU A 6 -2.57 -8.67 0.29
CA GLU A 6 -2.94 -7.59 -0.63
C GLU A 6 -4.18 -6.83 -0.14
N ASP A 7 -5.16 -7.56 0.41
CA ASP A 7 -6.36 -6.98 0.99
C ASP A 7 -6.02 -5.97 2.09
N TYR A 8 -5.13 -6.35 3.00
CA TYR A 8 -4.67 -5.46 4.07
C TYR A 8 -4.07 -4.14 3.52
N LYS A 9 -3.26 -4.23 2.46
CA LYS A 9 -2.65 -3.04 1.85
C LYS A 9 -3.70 -2.19 1.15
N GLN A 10 -4.66 -2.81 0.48
CA GLN A 10 -5.77 -2.11 -0.16
C GLN A 10 -6.64 -1.39 0.86
N SER A 11 -6.98 -2.03 1.98
CA SER A 11 -7.73 -1.41 3.07
C SER A 11 -7.01 -0.19 3.63
N ALA A 12 -5.70 -0.29 3.90
CA ALA A 12 -4.91 0.83 4.40
C ALA A 12 -4.85 2.00 3.41
N VAL A 13 -4.68 1.72 2.10
CA VAL A 13 -4.64 2.76 1.07
C VAL A 13 -6.02 3.39 0.85
N LYS A 14 -7.09 2.60 0.85
CA LYS A 14 -8.46 3.12 0.71
C LYS A 14 -8.83 4.01 1.89
N TYR A 15 -8.55 3.57 3.11
CA TYR A 15 -8.78 4.35 4.32
C TYR A 15 -8.09 5.72 4.24
N TYR A 16 -6.81 5.75 3.87
CA TYR A 16 -6.07 7.00 3.64
C TYR A 16 -6.72 7.90 2.57
N LEU A 17 -7.20 7.32 1.46
CA LEU A 17 -7.81 8.09 0.37
C LEU A 17 -9.21 8.62 0.71
N GLU A 18 -10.00 7.89 1.50
CA GLU A 18 -11.35 8.27 1.90
C GLU A 18 -11.35 9.29 3.05
N HIS A 19 -10.50 9.09 4.06
CA HIS A 19 -10.43 9.97 5.23
C HIS A 19 -9.58 11.22 5.01
N ASN A 20 -8.82 11.30 3.91
CA ASN A 20 -7.88 12.40 3.63
C ASN A 20 -6.92 12.66 4.80
N GLU A 21 -6.62 11.61 5.56
CA GLU A 21 -5.76 11.65 6.74
C GLU A 21 -4.29 11.72 6.34
N ASP A 22 -3.43 12.12 7.29
CA ASP A 22 -2.00 12.02 7.10
C ASP A 22 -1.55 10.55 7.08
N LEU A 23 -0.55 10.26 6.24
CA LEU A 23 0.07 8.93 6.13
C LEU A 23 0.61 8.40 7.46
N ARG A 24 0.89 9.29 8.43
CA ARG A 24 1.35 8.92 9.77
C ARG A 24 0.22 8.34 10.58
N ASP A 25 -0.91 9.03 10.65
CA ASP A 25 -2.10 8.64 11.42
C ASP A 25 -2.65 7.29 10.92
N THR A 26 -2.78 7.15 9.59
CA THR A 26 -3.17 5.88 8.99
C THR A 26 -2.18 4.76 9.36
N CYS A 27 -0.87 5.04 9.43
CA CYS A 27 0.08 4.01 9.86
C CYS A 27 0.07 3.70 11.34
N GLU A 28 -0.39 4.59 12.22
CA GLU A 28 -0.63 4.27 13.62
C GLU A 28 -1.83 3.33 13.78
N ILE A 29 -2.92 3.60 13.06
CA ILE A 29 -4.14 2.77 13.05
C ILE A 29 -3.83 1.37 12.52
N PHE A 30 -3.20 1.28 11.34
CA PHE A 30 -2.88 0.01 10.72
C PHE A 30 -1.60 -0.63 11.29
N LYS A 31 -0.85 0.06 12.16
CA LYS A 31 0.48 -0.38 12.63
C LYS A 31 1.44 -0.70 11.48
N CYS A 32 1.40 0.11 10.42
CA CYS A 32 2.31 0.01 9.29
C CYS A 32 3.50 0.98 9.41
N LYS A 33 4.53 0.75 8.58
CA LYS A 33 5.58 1.74 8.38
C LYS A 33 5.13 2.79 7.37
N PHE A 34 5.33 4.07 7.68
CA PHE A 34 5.05 5.20 6.79
C PHE A 34 5.57 4.97 5.35
N GLN A 35 6.83 4.55 5.22
CA GLN A 35 7.44 4.27 3.92
C GLN A 35 6.72 3.17 3.12
N SER A 36 6.15 2.19 3.83
CA SER A 36 5.39 1.10 3.18
C SER A 36 4.06 1.64 2.65
N LEU A 37 3.32 2.39 3.47
CA LEU A 37 2.05 2.99 3.05
C LEU A 37 2.25 3.98 1.90
N ALA A 38 3.23 4.87 1.98
CA ALA A 38 3.56 5.81 0.90
C ALA A 38 3.85 5.08 -0.43
N ARG A 39 4.58 3.96 -0.38
CA ARG A 39 4.85 3.13 -1.56
C ARG A 39 3.58 2.45 -2.09
N TRP A 40 2.69 1.98 -1.22
CA TRP A 40 1.41 1.39 -1.62
C TRP A 40 0.52 2.44 -2.29
N VAL A 41 0.34 3.62 -1.68
CA VAL A 41 -0.44 4.73 -2.27
C VAL A 41 0.11 5.11 -3.64
N LYS A 42 1.44 5.28 -3.77
CA LYS A 42 2.07 5.57 -5.08
C LYS A 42 1.80 4.48 -6.10
N THR A 43 1.90 3.21 -5.70
CA THR A 43 1.64 2.07 -6.58
C THR A 43 0.17 2.01 -6.99
N TYR A 44 -0.75 2.20 -6.05
CA TYR A 44 -2.19 2.22 -6.26
C TYR A 44 -2.60 3.32 -7.25
N LYS A 45 -2.07 4.55 -7.09
CA LYS A 45 -2.29 5.65 -8.04
C LYS A 45 -1.74 5.33 -9.44
N ASN A 46 -0.52 4.80 -9.51
CA ASN A 46 0.13 4.48 -10.79
C ASN A 46 -0.50 3.28 -11.51
N GLN A 47 -1.08 2.32 -10.78
CA GLN A 47 -1.66 1.10 -11.33
C GLN A 47 -3.20 1.10 -11.32
N LYS A 48 -3.84 2.28 -11.25
CA LYS A 48 -5.31 2.45 -11.26
C LYS A 48 -6.04 1.52 -10.26
N GLY A 49 -5.53 1.45 -9.04
CA GLY A 49 -6.14 0.66 -7.96
C GLY A 49 -5.56 -0.74 -7.75
N ASN A 50 -4.55 -1.12 -8.53
CA ASN A 50 -3.91 -2.42 -8.39
C ASN A 50 -2.64 -2.36 -7.51
N LEU A 51 -2.51 -3.26 -6.54
CA LEU A 51 -1.32 -3.39 -5.68
C LEU A 51 -0.52 -4.67 -5.99
N ASN A 52 -0.89 -5.35 -7.08
CA ASN A 52 -0.31 -6.62 -7.46
C ASN A 52 1.20 -6.52 -7.65
N ARG A 53 1.92 -7.50 -7.07
CA ARG A 53 3.35 -7.65 -7.33
C ARG A 53 3.56 -7.96 -8.80
N LYS A 54 4.21 -7.05 -9.51
CA LYS A 54 4.70 -7.35 -10.86
C LYS A 54 5.70 -8.51 -10.77
N THR A 55 5.39 -9.62 -11.42
CA THR A 55 6.32 -10.71 -11.66
C THR A 55 7.48 -10.14 -12.47
N ARG A 56 8.71 -10.26 -11.96
CA ARG A 56 9.90 -9.91 -12.74
C ARG A 56 10.06 -10.98 -13.82
N LYS A 57 10.11 -10.57 -15.09
CA LYS A 57 10.58 -11.48 -16.14
C LYS A 57 12.08 -11.65 -15.94
N ASN A 58 12.52 -12.84 -15.55
CA ASN A 58 13.94 -13.18 -15.64
C ASN A 58 14.28 -13.23 -17.13
N HIS A 59 15.12 -12.31 -17.58
CA HIS A 59 15.83 -12.49 -18.84
C HIS A 59 16.98 -13.47 -18.53
N ASN A 60 16.89 -14.66 -19.09
CA ASN A 60 17.95 -15.67 -19.08
C ASN A 60 18.88 -15.44 -20.27
#